data_AF-A0A936AC04-F1
#
_entry.id   AF-A0A936AC04-F1
#
_cell.length_a   1.000
_cell.length_b   1.000
_cell.length_c   1.000
_cell.angle_alpha   90.00
_cell.angle_beta   90.00
_cell.angle_gamma   90.00
#
_symmetry.space_group_name_H-M   'P 1'
#
loop_
_entity.id
_entity.type
_entity.pdbx_description
1 polymer ?
#
loop_
_entity_poly.entity_id
_entity_poly.type
_entity_poly.pdbx_seq_one_letter_code
_entity_poly.pdbx_strand_id
1 'polypeptide(L)'
;MSQDPLRIEFRVELANRRVAPKPVPGAKADRQRLDRAARRARNLALAYWIDHLIRTGQVADLATVARMCGVSRARVTRVRDLVQRDCAAHESILALQISVPAQ
;
A
#
# COMPACT_ATOMS: atom_id res chain seq x y z
N MET A 1 36.04 47.16 32.93
CA MET A 1 34.73 47.00 32.30
C MET A 1 34.29 45.55 32.51
N SER A 2 33.64 45.27 33.65
CA SER A 2 33.16 43.92 33.96
C SER A 2 31.82 43.73 33.25
N GLN A 3 31.78 42.84 32.26
CA GLN A 3 30.50 42.43 31.66
C GLN A 3 30.02 41.20 32.39
N ASP A 4 29.00 41.36 33.23
CA ASP A 4 28.25 40.23 33.76
C ASP A 4 27.50 39.55 32.61
N PRO A 5 27.52 38.20 32.53
CA PRO A 5 26.85 37.49 31.47
C PRO A 5 25.33 37.63 31.62
N LEU A 6 24.68 38.21 30.61
CA LEU A 6 23.24 38.39 30.54
C LEU A 6 22.53 37.03 30.55
N ARG A 7 21.96 36.65 31.70
CA ARG A 7 21.16 35.43 31.84
C ARG A 7 19.72 35.73 31.44
N ILE A 8 19.25 35.06 30.40
CA ILE A 8 17.87 35.18 29.92
C ILE A 8 17.10 33.92 30.34
N GLU A 9 16.08 34.11 31.17
CA GLU A 9 15.18 33.03 31.60
C GLU A 9 13.95 32.99 30.68
N PHE A 10 13.80 31.90 29.94
CA PHE A 10 12.62 31.66 29.11
C PHE A 10 11.63 30.81 29.90
N ARG A 11 10.45 31.38 30.19
CA ARG A 11 9.33 30.62 30.73
C ARG A 11 8.66 29.86 29.58
N VAL A 12 8.91 28.56 29.51
CA VAL A 12 8.22 27.68 28.56
C VAL A 12 6.92 27.21 29.21
N GLU A 13 5.78 27.67 28.71
CA GLU A 13 4.50 27.07 29.05
C GLU A 13 4.38 25.74 28.30
N LEU A 14 4.82 24.66 28.94
CA LEU A 14 4.54 23.31 28.46
C LEU A 14 3.05 23.04 28.65
N ALA A 15 2.23 23.55 27.72
CA ALA A 15 0.83 23.18 27.62
C ALA A 15 0.74 21.66 27.67
N ASN A 16 0.01 21.16 28.68
CA ASN A 16 -0.09 19.76 29.02
C ASN A 16 -0.58 18.99 27.79
N ARG A 17 0.35 18.42 27.02
CA ARG A 17 0.07 17.78 25.73
C ARG A 17 -0.80 16.58 26.04
N ARG A 18 -2.12 16.72 25.83
CA ARG A 18 -3.07 15.62 25.99
C ARG A 18 -2.53 14.43 25.21
N VAL A 19 -2.08 13.40 25.93
CA VAL A 19 -1.57 12.17 25.34
C VAL A 19 -2.76 11.57 24.60
N ALA A 20 -2.70 11.55 23.27
CA ALA A 20 -3.72 10.90 22.47
C ALA A 20 -3.90 9.47 23.02
N PRO A 21 -5.15 9.02 23.29
CA PRO A 21 -5.38 7.72 23.90
C PRO A 21 -4.68 6.65 23.08
N LYS A 22 -3.88 5.81 23.77
CA LYS A 22 -3.11 4.75 23.13
C LYS A 22 -4.09 3.87 22.35
N PRO A 23 -3.89 3.68 21.03
CA PRO A 23 -4.83 2.90 20.23
C PRO A 23 -4.92 1.48 20.81
N VAL A 24 -6.13 0.93 20.83
CA VAL A 24 -6.41 -0.43 21.28
C VAL A 24 -5.41 -1.42 20.66
N PRO A 25 -4.85 -2.36 21.45
CA PRO A 25 -3.96 -3.39 20.92
C PRO A 25 -4.67 -4.13 19.78
N GLY A 26 -4.10 -4.10 18.57
CA GLY A 26 -4.68 -4.72 17.37
C GLY A 26 -5.12 -3.76 16.27
N ALA A 27 -5.57 -2.54 16.59
CA ALA A 27 -6.12 -1.62 15.57
C ALA A 27 -5.11 -1.25 14.46
N LYS A 28 -3.82 -1.14 14.79
CA LYS A 28 -2.76 -0.93 13.78
C LYS A 28 -2.58 -2.15 12.87
N ALA A 29 -2.68 -3.36 13.43
CA ALA A 29 -2.56 -4.59 12.66
C ALA A 29 -3.74 -4.75 11.70
N ASP A 30 -4.95 -4.46 12.16
CA ASP A 30 -6.17 -4.54 11.34
C ASP A 30 -6.17 -3.51 10.21
N ARG A 31 -5.74 -2.28 10.49
CA ARG A 31 -5.55 -1.26 9.43
C ARG A 31 -4.54 -1.74 8.39
N GLN A 32 -3.40 -2.27 8.83
CA GLN A 32 -2.37 -2.77 7.92
C GLN A 32 -2.84 -3.98 7.12
N ARG A 33 -3.72 -4.80 7.69
CA ARG A 33 -4.42 -5.89 7.01
C ARG A 33 -5.28 -5.31 5.88
N LEU A 34 -6.20 -4.40 6.19
CA LEU A 34 -7.07 -3.75 5.20
C LEU A 34 -6.27 -3.08 4.07
N ASP A 35 -5.18 -2.39 4.41
CA ASP A 35 -4.29 -1.75 3.42
C ASP A 35 -3.60 -2.77 2.48
N ARG A 36 -3.28 -3.97 2.97
CA ARG A 36 -2.76 -5.06 2.12
C ARG A 36 -3.86 -5.61 1.20
N ALA A 37 -5.06 -5.80 1.72
CA ALA A 37 -6.20 -6.30 0.95
C ALA A 37 -6.56 -5.32 -0.19
N ALA A 38 -6.67 -4.03 0.12
CA ALA A 38 -6.96 -2.99 -0.88
C ALA A 38 -5.87 -2.92 -1.97
N ARG A 39 -4.59 -3.09 -1.60
CA ARG A 39 -3.50 -3.18 -2.60
C ARG A 39 -3.64 -4.41 -3.51
N ARG A 40 -4.04 -5.56 -2.97
CA ARG A 40 -4.29 -6.77 -3.78
C ARG A 40 -5.45 -6.56 -4.74
N ALA A 41 -6.55 -5.95 -4.30
CA ALA A 41 -7.70 -5.64 -5.15
C ALA A 41 -7.34 -4.68 -6.30
N ARG A 42 -6.57 -3.62 -6.01
CA ARG A 42 -6.06 -2.72 -7.07
C ARG A 42 -5.16 -3.45 -8.06
N ASN A 43 -4.27 -4.33 -7.59
CA ASN A 43 -3.42 -5.11 -8.48
C ASN A 43 -4.23 -6.11 -9.32
N LEU A 44 -5.30 -6.70 -8.78
CA LEU A 44 -6.19 -7.57 -9.53
C LEU A 44 -6.90 -6.81 -10.65
N ALA A 45 -7.45 -5.64 -10.35
CA ALA A 45 -8.06 -4.77 -11.37
C ALA A 45 -7.05 -4.36 -12.44
N LEU A 46 -5.82 -4.00 -12.04
CA LEU A 46 -4.73 -3.68 -12.96
C LEU A 46 -4.37 -4.86 -13.87
N ALA A 47 -4.37 -6.08 -13.32
CA ALA A 47 -4.06 -7.29 -14.06
C ALA A 47 -5.11 -7.57 -15.16
N TYR A 48 -6.40 -7.40 -14.85
CA TYR A 48 -7.47 -7.50 -15.85
C TYR A 48 -7.35 -6.43 -16.94
N TRP A 49 -6.99 -5.20 -16.57
CA TRP A 49 -6.81 -4.13 -17.53
C TRP A 49 -5.64 -4.40 -18.50
N ILE A 50 -4.50 -4.88 -17.97
CA ILE A 50 -3.36 -5.29 -18.79
C ILE A 50 -3.74 -6.44 -19.73
N ASP A 51 -4.44 -7.45 -19.22
CA ASP A 51 -4.89 -8.60 -20.03
C ASP A 51 -5.84 -8.13 -21.15
N HIS A 52 -6.73 -7.18 -20.85
CA HIS A 52 -7.62 -6.57 -21.84
C HIS A 52 -6.86 -5.78 -22.91
N LEU A 53 -5.84 -4.99 -22.54
CA LEU A 53 -5.01 -4.23 -23.50
C LEU A 53 -4.27 -5.15 -24.47
N ILE A 54 -3.77 -6.28 -23.98
CA ILE A 54 -3.08 -7.27 -24.80
C ILE A 54 -4.08 -7.98 -25.73
N ARG A 55 -5.25 -8.39 -25.20
CA ARG A 55 -6.29 -9.06 -26.00
C ARG A 55 -6.88 -8.17 -27.09
N THR A 56 -7.01 -6.88 -26.84
CA THR A 56 -7.51 -5.90 -27.82
C THR A 56 -6.43 -5.45 -28.81
N GLY A 57 -5.19 -5.92 -28.66
CA GLY A 57 -4.07 -5.56 -29.54
C GLY A 57 -3.56 -4.14 -29.36
N GLN A 58 -4.02 -3.40 -28.35
CA GLN A 58 -3.51 -2.06 -28.04
C GLN A 58 -2.05 -2.11 -27.56
N VAL A 59 -1.65 -3.22 -26.94
CA VAL A 59 -0.27 -3.47 -26.52
C VAL A 59 0.18 -4.85 -26.98
N ALA A 60 1.37 -4.91 -27.60
CA ALA A 60 1.89 -6.14 -28.20
C ALA A 60 2.27 -7.22 -27.16
N ASP A 61 2.92 -6.83 -26.06
CA ASP A 61 3.41 -7.77 -25.06
C ASP A 61 3.58 -7.15 -23.66
N LEU A 62 3.81 -8.00 -22.66
CA LEU A 62 4.08 -7.58 -21.28
C LEU A 62 5.36 -6.73 -21.16
N ALA A 63 6.31 -6.87 -22.08
CA ALA A 63 7.53 -6.05 -22.08
C ALA A 63 7.24 -4.60 -22.50
N THR A 64 6.28 -4.40 -23.40
CA THR A 64 5.81 -3.10 -23.85
C THR A 64 5.06 -2.40 -22.74
N VAL A 65 4.17 -3.11 -22.04
CA VAL A 65 3.53 -2.61 -20.80
C VAL A 65 4.57 -2.18 -19.77
N ALA A 66 5.61 -3.00 -19.55
CA ALA A 66 6.67 -2.69 -18.59
C ALA A 66 7.41 -1.40 -18.94
N ARG A 67 7.75 -1.20 -20.22
CA ARG A 67 8.37 0.03 -20.72
C ARG A 67 7.46 1.24 -20.57
N MET A 68 6.18 1.11 -20.94
CA MET A 68 5.19 2.20 -20.83
C MET A 68 5.01 2.68 -19.39
N CYS A 69 5.02 1.74 -18.43
CA CYS A 69 4.84 2.05 -17.02
C CYS A 69 6.15 2.34 -16.27
N GLY A 70 7.32 2.25 -16.93
CA GLY A 70 8.62 2.46 -16.27
C GLY A 70 8.96 1.44 -15.19
N VAL A 71 8.44 0.22 -15.29
CA VAL A 71 8.65 -0.86 -14.31
C VAL A 71 9.35 -2.05 -14.93
N SER A 72 9.90 -2.94 -14.09
CA SER A 72 10.50 -4.18 -14.59
C SER A 72 9.45 -5.14 -15.16
N ARG A 73 9.83 -5.94 -16.17
CA ARG A 73 8.97 -6.99 -16.74
C ARG A 73 8.46 -7.95 -15.67
N ALA A 74 9.31 -8.35 -14.74
CA ALA A 74 8.96 -9.24 -13.63
C ALA A 74 7.83 -8.68 -12.74
N ARG A 75 7.78 -7.35 -12.55
CA ARG A 75 6.71 -6.68 -11.81
C ARG A 75 5.37 -6.82 -12.53
N VAL A 76 5.36 -6.61 -13.85
CA VAL A 76 4.17 -6.73 -14.69
C VAL A 76 3.68 -8.17 -14.73
N THR A 77 4.58 -9.14 -14.91
CA THR A 77 4.26 -10.57 -14.87
C THR A 77 3.59 -10.95 -13.55
N ARG A 78 4.17 -10.53 -12.41
CA ARG A 78 3.61 -10.83 -11.09
C ARG A 78 2.21 -10.26 -10.88
N VAL A 79 1.91 -9.10 -11.47
CA VAL A 79 0.57 -8.52 -11.44
C VAL A 79 -0.36 -9.36 -12.32
N ARG A 80 0.04 -9.66 -13.56
CA ARG A 80 -0.74 -10.46 -14.51
C ARG A 80 -1.09 -11.85 -13.97
N ASP A 81 -0.17 -12.49 -13.25
CA ASP A 81 -0.39 -13.82 -12.66
C ASP A 81 -1.53 -13.85 -11.64
N LEU A 82 -1.98 -12.71 -11.12
CA LEU A 82 -3.17 -12.63 -10.26
C LEU A 82 -4.46 -13.05 -10.98
N VAL A 83 -4.54 -12.86 -12.30
CA VAL A 83 -5.71 -13.27 -13.12
C VAL A 83 -5.80 -14.78 -13.25
N GLN A 84 -4.68 -15.50 -13.15
CA GLN A 84 -4.64 -16.97 -13.29
C GLN A 84 -5.20 -17.73 -12.08
N ARG A 85 -5.66 -17.00 -11.05
CA ARG A 85 -6.27 -17.58 -9.85
C ARG A 85 -7.73 -17.99 -10.10
N ASP A 86 -8.23 -18.86 -9.24
CA ASP A 86 -9.62 -19.28 -9.22
C ASP A 86 -10.57 -18.17 -8.77
N CYS A 87 -11.85 -18.32 -9.11
CA CYS A 87 -12.90 -17.34 -8.80
C CYS A 87 -13.00 -17.09 -7.27
N ALA A 88 -12.88 -18.14 -6.45
CA ALA A 88 -12.93 -18.02 -5.00
C ALA A 88 -11.80 -17.12 -4.43
N ALA A 89 -10.59 -17.18 -5.02
CA ALA A 89 -9.51 -16.29 -4.63
C ALA A 89 -9.76 -14.84 -5.07
N HIS A 90 -10.40 -14.62 -6.22
CA HIS A 90 -10.79 -13.28 -6.66
C HIS A 90 -11.84 -12.67 -5.73
N GLU A 91 -12.90 -13.41 -5.40
CA GLU A 91 -13.94 -12.99 -4.46
C GLU A 91 -13.37 -12.62 -3.10
N SER A 92 -12.45 -13.45 -2.56
CA SER A 92 -11.77 -13.16 -1.29
C SER A 92 -11.00 -11.83 -1.34
N ILE A 93 -10.29 -11.56 -2.44
CA ILE A 93 -9.54 -10.30 -2.62
C ILE A 93 -10.49 -9.10 -2.70
N LEU A 94 -11.61 -9.25 -3.41
CA LEU A 94 -12.61 -8.20 -3.61
C LEU A 94 -13.39 -7.90 -2.33
N ALA A 95 -13.69 -8.92 -1.53
CA ALA A 95 -14.29 -8.76 -0.19
C ALA A 95 -13.34 -8.09 0.82
N LEU A 96 -12.13 -7.70 0.39
CA LEU A 96 -11.04 -7.19 1.23
C LEU A 96 -10.68 -8.15 2.38
N GLN A 97 -11.06 -9.42 2.22
CA GLN A 97 -10.77 -10.46 3.17
C GLN A 97 -9.35 -10.96 2.91
N ILE A 98 -8.53 -10.91 3.95
CA ILE A 98 -7.21 -11.53 3.90
C ILE A 98 -7.42 -12.97 4.32
N SER A 99 -7.78 -13.82 3.36
CA SER A 99 -7.49 -15.24 3.53
C SER A 99 -5.97 -15.37 3.56
N VAL A 100 -5.45 -15.71 4.74
CA VAL A 100 -4.10 -16.24 4.86
C VAL A 100 -4.20 -17.64 4.29
N PRO A 101 -3.56 -17.96 3.15
CA PRO A 101 -3.53 -19.34 2.69
C PRO A 101 -2.85 -20.16 3.80
N ALA A 102 -3.55 -21.16 4.32
CA ALA A 102 -2.95 -22.19 5.16
C ALA A 102 -1.84 -22.83 4.32
N GLN A 103 -0.62 -22.81 4.86
CA GLN A 103 0.54 -23.48 4.29
C GLN A 103 0.39 -24.98 4.43
#